data_AF-A0A177ARJ4-F1
#
_entry.id   AF-A0A177ARJ4-F1
#
_cell.length_a   1.000
_cell.length_b   1.000
_cell.length_c   1.000
_cell.angle_alpha   90.00
_cell.angle_beta   90.00
_cell.angle_gamma   90.00
#
_symmetry.space_group_name_H-M   'P 1'
#
loop_
_entity.id
_entity.type
_entity.pdbx_description
1 polymer ?
#
loop_
_entity_poly.entity_id
_entity_poly.type
_entity_poly.pdbx_seq_one_letter_code
_entity_poly.pdbx_strand_id
1 'polypeptide(L)'
;MASPQSSRILTSLKNENKRNQHCFDCHAYNPQWASVTYGIWICLECSGKHRGLGVHISFVRSEQMDKWKETEISKMRCGGNHRAMTFFDTHDDINDQMPFRDKYNTLTAALYRDKILTISQGKEWRESESRVHETFKKTCFSLSSDFNTNTNITSSHSAVGLYNQRDDYFDRLNKIDERRPRGVHPNKGGQYSGVGNIEPIGVHKSSSEMKVGNYWSSISTGFTSFAQAASTK
;
A
#
# COMPACT_ATOMS: atom_id res chain seq x y z
N MET A 1 -21.84 8.53 -12.65
CA MET A 1 -22.86 7.47 -12.52
C MET A 1 -22.70 6.49 -13.66
N ALA A 2 -22.89 5.20 -13.38
CA ALA A 2 -22.84 4.14 -14.37
C ALA A 2 -23.94 4.31 -15.41
N SER A 3 -23.69 3.91 -16.66
CA SER A 3 -24.76 3.87 -17.66
C SER A 3 -25.77 2.76 -17.30
N PRO A 4 -27.07 2.89 -17.67
CA PRO A 4 -28.06 1.85 -17.42
C PRO A 4 -27.66 0.49 -18.01
N GLN A 5 -26.99 0.50 -19.16
CA GLN A 5 -26.49 -0.72 -19.81
C GLN A 5 -25.36 -1.37 -18.99
N SER A 6 -24.36 -0.59 -18.58
CA SER A 6 -23.24 -1.09 -17.78
C SER A 6 -23.72 -1.67 -16.44
N SER A 7 -24.66 -0.98 -15.77
CA SER A 7 -25.24 -1.44 -14.51
C SER A 7 -25.96 -2.79 -14.67
N ARG A 8 -26.78 -2.96 -15.71
CA ARG A 8 -27.45 -4.25 -15.98
C ARG A 8 -26.46 -5.40 -16.18
N ILE A 9 -25.40 -5.16 -16.94
CA ILE A 9 -24.36 -6.18 -17.19
C ILE A 9 -23.64 -6.53 -15.88
N LEU A 10 -23.22 -5.54 -15.12
CA LEU A 10 -22.52 -5.74 -13.84
C LEU A 10 -23.39 -6.50 -12.83
N THR A 11 -24.66 -6.14 -12.70
CA THR A 11 -25.60 -6.86 -11.84
C THR A 11 -25.81 -8.30 -12.31
N SER A 12 -25.89 -8.55 -13.63
CA SER A 12 -25.93 -9.92 -14.18
C SER A 12 -24.70 -10.73 -13.77
N LEU A 13 -23.49 -10.20 -14.00
CA LEU A 13 -22.23 -10.86 -13.65
C LEU A 13 -22.12 -11.17 -12.14
N LYS A 14 -22.63 -10.26 -11.32
CA LYS A 14 -22.68 -10.47 -9.86
C LYS A 14 -23.66 -11.59 -9.48
N ASN A 15 -24.76 -11.73 -10.21
CA ASN A 15 -25.79 -12.74 -9.94
C ASN A 15 -25.46 -14.12 -10.54
N GLU A 16 -24.56 -14.20 -11.52
CA GLU A 16 -24.13 -15.47 -12.14
C GLU A 16 -23.52 -16.46 -11.13
N ASN A 17 -22.82 -15.97 -10.10
CA ASN A 17 -22.22 -16.81 -9.07
C ASN A 17 -22.52 -16.27 -7.67
N LYS A 18 -23.03 -17.13 -6.78
CA LYS A 18 -23.33 -16.78 -5.38
C LYS A 18 -22.12 -16.20 -4.64
N ARG A 19 -20.89 -16.60 -4.97
CA ARG A 19 -19.66 -16.06 -4.37
C ARG A 19 -19.44 -14.57 -4.66
N ASN A 20 -19.99 -14.04 -5.75
CA ASN A 20 -19.94 -12.60 -6.07
C ASN A 20 -20.90 -11.76 -5.20
N GLN A 21 -21.86 -12.40 -4.52
CA GLN A 21 -22.76 -11.76 -3.56
C GLN A 21 -22.11 -11.50 -2.20
N HIS A 22 -20.87 -11.93 -2.01
CA HIS A 22 -20.11 -11.70 -0.80
C HIS A 22 -18.81 -10.99 -1.13
N CYS A 23 -18.39 -10.07 -0.27
CA CYS A 23 -17.10 -9.40 -0.38
C CYS A 23 -15.97 -10.45 -0.44
N PHE A 24 -15.04 -10.25 -1.37
CA PHE A 24 -13.91 -11.16 -1.54
C PHE A 24 -13.03 -11.27 -0.28
N ASP A 25 -12.81 -10.16 0.43
CA ASP A 25 -11.88 -10.14 1.57
C ASP A 25 -12.52 -10.37 2.93
N CYS A 26 -13.71 -9.81 3.19
CA CYS A 26 -14.36 -9.88 4.51
C CYS A 26 -15.69 -10.63 4.50
N HIS A 27 -16.12 -11.14 3.35
CA HIS A 27 -17.35 -11.92 3.17
C HIS A 27 -18.68 -11.20 3.51
N ALA A 28 -18.63 -9.89 3.77
CA ALA A 28 -19.80 -9.05 3.92
C ALA A 28 -20.74 -9.17 2.72
N TYR A 29 -22.04 -9.21 2.98
CA TYR A 29 -23.06 -9.44 1.96
C TYR A 29 -23.25 -8.25 1.02
N ASN A 30 -23.63 -8.55 -0.22
CA ASN A 30 -24.02 -7.62 -1.28
C ASN A 30 -23.01 -6.48 -1.56
N PRO A 31 -21.75 -6.80 -1.91
CA PRO A 31 -20.73 -5.80 -2.22
C PRO A 31 -21.13 -4.91 -3.42
N GLN A 32 -21.11 -3.57 -3.28
CA GLN A 32 -21.43 -2.62 -4.38
C GLN A 32 -20.19 -2.00 -5.05
N TRP A 33 -19.00 -2.50 -4.70
CA TRP A 33 -17.73 -2.06 -5.26
C TRP A 33 -17.02 -3.25 -5.88
N ALA A 34 -16.10 -2.95 -6.78
CA ALA A 34 -15.29 -3.95 -7.44
C ALA A 34 -13.85 -3.49 -7.54
N SER A 35 -12.92 -4.44 -7.47
CA SER A 35 -11.57 -4.24 -7.95
C SER A 35 -11.47 -4.80 -9.37
N VAL A 36 -11.45 -3.89 -10.34
CA VAL A 36 -11.40 -4.21 -11.78
C VAL A 36 -10.11 -4.94 -12.14
N THR A 37 -9.01 -4.67 -11.42
CA THR A 37 -7.72 -5.31 -11.68
C THR A 37 -7.78 -6.83 -11.52
N TYR A 38 -8.55 -7.32 -10.54
CA TYR A 38 -8.71 -8.75 -10.25
C TYR A 38 -10.06 -9.30 -10.71
N GLY A 39 -10.97 -8.42 -11.16
CA GLY A 39 -12.34 -8.79 -11.50
C GLY A 39 -13.15 -9.30 -10.30
N ILE A 40 -12.93 -8.76 -9.11
CA ILE A 40 -13.57 -9.19 -7.85
C ILE A 40 -14.54 -8.14 -7.30
N TRP A 41 -15.50 -8.58 -6.50
CA TRP A 41 -16.49 -7.77 -5.81
C TRP A 41 -16.13 -7.60 -4.33
N ILE A 42 -16.18 -6.35 -3.86
CA ILE A 42 -15.74 -5.94 -2.53
C ILE A 42 -16.74 -4.96 -1.88
N CYS A 43 -16.83 -4.97 -0.55
CA CYS A 43 -17.69 -4.05 0.19
C CYS A 43 -17.10 -2.62 0.23
N LEU A 44 -17.85 -1.67 0.78
CA LEU A 44 -17.42 -0.27 0.92
C LEU A 44 -16.11 -0.16 1.71
N GLU A 45 -16.01 -0.82 2.85
CA GLU A 45 -14.83 -0.76 3.72
C GLU A 45 -13.59 -1.33 3.03
N CYS A 46 -13.71 -2.51 2.42
CA CYS A 46 -12.62 -3.11 1.67
C CYS A 46 -12.25 -2.27 0.44
N SER A 47 -13.20 -1.59 -0.18
CA SER A 47 -12.90 -0.63 -1.25
C SER A 47 -11.96 0.49 -0.78
N GLY A 48 -12.11 0.96 0.47
CA GLY A 48 -11.19 1.91 1.09
C GLY A 48 -9.79 1.33 1.28
N LYS A 49 -9.69 0.11 1.80
CA LYS A 49 -8.42 -0.61 1.96
C LYS A 49 -7.71 -0.80 0.61
N HIS A 50 -8.45 -1.22 -0.41
CA HIS A 50 -7.95 -1.38 -1.78
C HIS A 50 -7.45 -0.07 -2.40
N ARG A 51 -8.11 1.06 -2.13
CA ARG A 51 -7.63 2.38 -2.58
C ARG A 51 -6.27 2.72 -1.96
N GLY A 52 -6.04 2.34 -0.71
CA GLY A 52 -4.76 2.52 -0.01
C GLY A 52 -3.58 1.74 -0.61
N LEU A 53 -3.84 0.69 -1.41
CA LEU A 53 -2.80 -0.05 -2.13
C LEU A 53 -2.25 0.73 -3.34
N GLY A 54 -3.04 1.66 -3.88
CA GLY A 54 -2.73 2.38 -5.11
C GLY A 54 -3.25 1.71 -6.38
N VAL A 55 -3.48 2.52 -7.42
CA VAL A 55 -4.14 2.13 -8.67
C VAL A 55 -3.41 1.03 -9.45
N HIS A 56 -2.08 0.94 -9.32
CA HIS A 56 -1.27 -0.08 -9.97
C HIS A 56 -1.44 -1.48 -9.37
N ILE A 57 -1.90 -1.56 -8.11
CA ILE A 57 -2.22 -2.83 -7.43
C ILE A 57 -3.70 -3.14 -7.56
N SER A 58 -4.56 -2.16 -7.26
CA SER A 58 -6.00 -2.35 -7.26
C SER A 58 -6.73 -1.12 -7.79
N PHE A 59 -7.41 -1.30 -8.92
CA PHE A 59 -8.25 -0.27 -9.52
C PHE A 59 -9.70 -0.45 -9.10
N VAL A 60 -10.16 0.42 -8.21
CA VAL A 60 -11.47 0.32 -7.55
C VAL A 60 -12.54 1.12 -8.30
N ARG A 61 -13.70 0.51 -8.51
CA ARG A 61 -14.90 1.13 -9.10
C ARG A 61 -16.15 0.80 -8.28
N SER A 62 -17.07 1.75 -8.17
CA SER A 62 -18.43 1.54 -7.69
C SER A 62 -19.32 1.02 -8.82
N GLU A 63 -20.13 0.00 -8.54
CA GLU A 63 -21.09 -0.56 -9.49
C GLU A 63 -22.06 0.51 -10.03
N GLN A 64 -22.49 1.44 -9.18
CA GLN A 64 -23.54 2.42 -9.50
C GLN A 64 -23.00 3.84 -9.73
N MET A 65 -21.98 4.26 -8.98
CA MET A 65 -21.55 5.67 -8.98
C MET A 65 -20.54 5.98 -10.10
N ASP A 66 -19.72 5.00 -10.49
CA ASP A 66 -18.64 5.23 -11.46
C ASP A 66 -19.08 4.97 -12.91
N LYS A 67 -18.42 5.66 -13.86
CA LYS A 67 -18.54 5.32 -15.28
C LYS A 67 -17.67 4.11 -15.57
N TRP A 68 -18.21 3.17 -16.34
CA TRP A 68 -17.54 1.92 -16.70
C TRP A 68 -17.18 1.88 -18.18
N LYS A 69 -15.95 1.46 -18.48
CA LYS A 69 -15.48 1.20 -19.84
C LYS A 69 -15.70 -0.27 -20.21
N GLU A 70 -15.83 -0.57 -21.49
CA GLU A 70 -16.01 -1.95 -21.95
C GLU A 70 -14.82 -2.85 -21.60
N THR A 71 -13.60 -2.29 -21.57
CA THR A 71 -12.39 -3.01 -21.14
C THR A 71 -12.43 -3.35 -19.65
N GLU A 72 -13.05 -2.50 -18.81
CA GLU A 72 -13.23 -2.76 -17.38
C GLU A 72 -14.29 -3.84 -17.17
N ILE A 73 -15.40 -3.78 -17.91
CA ILE A 73 -16.46 -4.81 -17.91
C ILE A 73 -15.90 -6.16 -18.38
N SER A 74 -15.05 -6.16 -19.41
CA SER A 74 -14.41 -7.38 -19.93
C SER A 74 -13.54 -8.06 -18.87
N LYS A 75 -12.84 -7.28 -18.03
CA LYS A 75 -12.11 -7.82 -16.87
C LYS A 75 -13.05 -8.40 -15.82
N MET A 76 -14.21 -7.79 -15.59
CA MET A 76 -15.22 -8.36 -14.68
C MET A 76 -15.80 -9.67 -15.24
N ARG A 77 -16.01 -9.79 -16.57
CA ARG A 77 -16.47 -11.03 -17.23
C ARG A 77 -15.47 -12.18 -17.09
N CYS A 78 -14.17 -11.90 -17.23
CA CYS A 78 -13.13 -12.92 -17.10
C CYS A 78 -12.64 -13.13 -15.65
N GLY A 79 -13.11 -12.33 -14.69
CA GLY A 79 -12.83 -12.49 -13.27
C GLY A 79 -13.93 -13.28 -12.55
N GLY A 80 -14.26 -12.82 -11.36
CA GLY A 80 -15.24 -13.41 -10.43
C GLY A 80 -14.58 -13.87 -9.13
N ASN A 81 -15.28 -13.70 -8.02
CA ASN A 81 -14.77 -14.01 -6.68
C ASN A 81 -14.41 -15.48 -6.53
N HIS A 82 -15.22 -16.39 -7.08
CA HIS A 82 -14.94 -17.82 -7.05
C HIS A 82 -13.64 -18.16 -7.78
N ARG A 83 -13.44 -17.61 -8.98
CA ARG A 83 -12.25 -17.86 -9.80
C ARG A 83 -11.00 -17.27 -9.18
N ALA A 84 -11.11 -16.08 -8.57
CA ALA A 84 -10.03 -15.48 -7.81
C ALA A 84 -9.67 -16.33 -6.60
N MET A 85 -10.67 -16.77 -5.82
CA MET A 85 -10.44 -17.62 -4.64
C MET A 85 -9.73 -18.91 -5.03
N THR A 86 -10.24 -19.65 -6.02
CA THR A 86 -9.60 -20.88 -6.50
C THR A 86 -8.17 -20.65 -6.99
N PHE A 87 -7.88 -19.52 -7.64
CA PHE A 87 -6.52 -19.21 -8.06
C PHE A 87 -5.59 -18.87 -6.89
N PHE A 88 -6.11 -18.21 -5.85
CA PHE A 88 -5.34 -17.89 -4.65
C PHE A 88 -5.08 -19.16 -3.83
N ASP A 89 -6.06 -20.07 -3.75
CA ASP A 89 -5.95 -21.35 -3.03
C ASP A 89 -4.98 -22.35 -3.68
N THR A 90 -4.69 -22.22 -4.99
CA THR A 90 -3.74 -23.11 -5.68
C THR A 90 -2.28 -22.73 -5.46
N HIS A 91 -1.98 -21.58 -4.87
CA HIS A 91 -0.62 -21.11 -4.66
C HIS A 91 -0.30 -20.99 -3.16
N ASP A 92 0.85 -21.52 -2.77
CA ASP A 92 1.25 -21.63 -1.35
C ASP A 92 1.76 -20.31 -0.73
N ASP A 93 1.88 -19.23 -1.51
CA ASP A 93 2.43 -17.94 -1.05
C ASP A 93 1.42 -17.06 -0.31
N ILE A 94 0.16 -17.48 -0.23
CA ILE A 94 -0.92 -16.78 0.46
C ILE A 94 -1.28 -17.52 1.74
N ASN A 95 -1.38 -16.78 2.84
CA ASN A 95 -1.82 -17.28 4.14
C ASN A 95 -3.00 -16.44 4.63
N ASP A 96 -4.03 -17.07 5.16
CA ASP A 96 -5.21 -16.39 5.72
C ASP A 96 -4.88 -15.39 6.83
N GLN A 97 -3.77 -15.59 7.54
CA GLN A 97 -3.30 -14.69 8.61
C GLN A 97 -2.44 -13.53 8.09
N MET A 98 -2.20 -13.43 6.78
CA MET A 98 -1.35 -12.38 6.24
C MET A 98 -2.08 -11.02 6.27
N PRO A 99 -1.36 -9.91 6.55
CA PRO A 99 -1.98 -8.61 6.55
C PRO A 99 -2.47 -8.25 5.15
N PHE A 100 -3.57 -7.50 5.09
CA PHE A 100 -4.27 -7.13 3.85
C PHE A 100 -3.33 -6.60 2.75
N ARG A 101 -2.36 -5.75 3.12
CA ARG A 101 -1.42 -5.16 2.17
C ARG A 101 -0.51 -6.21 1.53
N ASP A 102 -0.05 -7.18 2.31
CA ASP A 102 0.94 -8.14 1.85
C ASP A 102 0.29 -9.17 0.92
N LYS A 103 -0.97 -9.56 1.18
CA LYS A 103 -1.78 -10.39 0.28
C LYS A 103 -1.76 -9.92 -1.17
N TYR A 104 -1.86 -8.62 -1.41
CA TYR A 104 -1.90 -8.05 -2.76
C TYR A 104 -0.53 -7.71 -3.37
N ASN A 105 0.53 -7.85 -2.56
CA ASN A 105 1.93 -7.72 -2.96
C ASN A 105 2.63 -9.08 -3.11
N THR A 106 1.90 -10.19 -3.09
CA THR A 106 2.45 -11.52 -3.36
C THR A 106 2.68 -11.75 -4.86
N LEU A 107 3.42 -12.81 -5.18
CA LEU A 107 3.63 -13.26 -6.55
C LEU A 107 2.30 -13.70 -7.15
N THR A 108 1.49 -14.46 -6.41
CA THR A 108 0.18 -14.94 -6.89
C THR A 108 -0.76 -13.81 -7.21
N ALA A 109 -0.83 -12.77 -6.38
CA ALA A 109 -1.63 -11.59 -6.70
C ALA A 109 -1.16 -10.96 -8.02
N ALA A 110 0.16 -10.86 -8.24
CA ALA A 110 0.71 -10.31 -9.48
C ALA A 110 0.43 -11.19 -10.71
N LEU A 111 0.55 -12.51 -10.60
CA LEU A 111 0.19 -13.47 -11.65
C LEU A 111 -1.30 -13.38 -11.99
N TYR A 112 -2.16 -13.23 -10.98
CA TYR A 112 -3.60 -13.10 -11.22
C TYR A 112 -3.96 -11.79 -11.94
N ARG A 113 -3.28 -10.67 -11.64
CA ARG A 113 -3.47 -9.41 -12.39
C ARG A 113 -3.11 -9.59 -13.86
N ASP A 114 -2.00 -10.26 -14.14
CA ASP A 114 -1.54 -10.57 -15.49
C ASP A 114 -2.52 -11.50 -16.23
N LYS A 115 -3.04 -12.51 -15.53
CA LYS A 115 -4.09 -13.42 -16.02
C LYS A 115 -5.35 -12.67 -16.45
N ILE A 116 -5.90 -11.84 -15.57
CA ILE A 116 -7.12 -11.08 -15.86
C ILE A 116 -6.91 -10.13 -17.03
N LEU A 117 -5.76 -9.43 -17.06
CA LEU A 117 -5.42 -8.55 -18.17
C LEU A 117 -5.36 -9.30 -19.50
N THR A 118 -4.66 -10.43 -19.54
CA THR A 118 -4.45 -11.23 -20.76
C THR A 118 -5.76 -11.80 -21.28
N ILE A 119 -6.55 -12.44 -20.40
CA ILE A 119 -7.83 -13.04 -20.79
C ILE A 119 -8.83 -11.96 -21.20
N SER A 120 -8.82 -10.78 -20.56
CA SER A 120 -9.70 -9.67 -20.94
C SER A 120 -9.42 -9.12 -22.35
N GLN A 121 -8.22 -9.37 -22.89
CA GLN A 121 -7.84 -9.02 -24.26
C GLN A 121 -8.18 -10.14 -25.27
N GLY A 122 -8.80 -11.24 -24.83
CA GLY A 122 -9.10 -12.40 -25.67
C GLY A 122 -7.89 -13.28 -25.98
N LYS A 123 -6.80 -13.17 -25.21
CA LYS A 123 -5.60 -14.00 -25.37
C LYS A 123 -5.63 -15.17 -24.38
N GLU A 124 -4.98 -16.27 -24.76
CA GLU A 124 -4.72 -17.38 -23.84
C GLU A 124 -3.68 -16.95 -22.80
N TRP A 125 -3.90 -17.30 -21.53
CA TRP A 125 -2.94 -17.02 -20.46
C TRP A 125 -2.30 -18.30 -19.98
N ARG A 126 -0.97 -18.30 -19.90
CA ARG A 126 -0.14 -19.39 -19.37
C ARG A 126 0.81 -18.84 -18.33
N GLU A 127 0.83 -19.49 -17.18
CA GLU A 127 1.63 -19.04 -16.03
C GLU A 127 3.14 -19.02 -16.33
N SER A 128 3.63 -20.03 -17.06
CA SER A 128 5.04 -20.15 -17.47
C SER A 128 5.54 -19.01 -18.37
N GLU A 129 4.63 -18.36 -19.10
CA GLU A 129 4.95 -17.25 -20.01
C GLU A 129 4.83 -15.88 -19.34
N SER A 130 4.36 -15.85 -18.09
CA SER A 130 4.15 -14.60 -17.37
C SER A 130 5.49 -13.94 -16.99
N ARG A 131 5.70 -12.72 -17.51
CA ARG A 131 6.87 -11.86 -17.21
C ARG A 131 6.98 -11.47 -15.73
N VAL A 132 5.93 -11.71 -14.94
CA VAL A 132 5.88 -11.40 -13.51
C VAL A 132 6.96 -12.18 -12.76
N HIS A 133 7.27 -13.42 -13.16
CA HIS A 133 8.32 -14.23 -12.56
C HIS A 133 9.69 -13.54 -12.58
N GLU A 134 10.04 -12.86 -13.68
CA GLU A 134 11.32 -12.14 -13.79
C GLU A 134 11.37 -10.91 -12.90
N THR A 135 10.26 -10.20 -12.77
CA THR A 135 10.19 -8.96 -11.98
C THR A 135 10.29 -9.29 -10.49
N PHE A 136 9.59 -10.33 -10.03
CA PHE A 136 9.71 -10.81 -8.65
C PHE A 136 11.09 -11.39 -8.35
N LYS A 137 11.67 -12.18 -9.27
CA LYS A 137 13.04 -12.70 -9.14
C LYS A 137 14.06 -11.57 -9.05
N LYS A 138 13.92 -10.51 -9.85
CA LYS A 138 14.81 -9.35 -9.79
C LYS A 138 14.71 -8.62 -8.45
N THR A 139 13.51 -8.46 -7.87
CA THR A 139 13.35 -7.83 -6.55
C THR A 139 14.01 -8.62 -5.42
N CYS A 140 13.97 -9.95 -5.44
CA CYS A 140 14.70 -10.76 -4.45
C CYS A 140 16.21 -10.89 -4.74
N PHE A 141 16.63 -10.86 -6.01
CA PHE A 141 18.05 -10.90 -6.38
C PHE A 141 18.76 -9.56 -6.17
N SER A 142 18.08 -8.42 -6.36
CA SER A 142 18.62 -7.09 -6.04
C SER A 142 18.77 -6.85 -4.55
N LEU A 143 17.98 -7.52 -3.71
CA LEU A 143 18.22 -7.57 -2.26
C LEU A 143 19.42 -8.46 -1.89
N SER A 144 19.86 -9.32 -2.80
CA SER A 144 20.98 -10.26 -2.58
C SER A 144 22.33 -9.71 -3.04
N SER A 145 22.38 -8.62 -3.83
CA SER A 145 23.65 -8.08 -4.34
C SER A 145 24.35 -7.08 -3.42
N ASP A 146 23.70 -6.63 -2.34
CA ASP A 146 24.28 -5.67 -1.38
C ASP A 146 24.82 -6.32 -0.09
N PHE A 147 24.94 -7.66 -0.06
CA PHE A 147 25.58 -8.36 1.06
C PHE A 147 26.93 -8.94 0.66
N ASN A 148 27.92 -8.05 0.51
CA ASN A 148 29.32 -8.42 0.68
C ASN A 148 29.86 -7.70 1.92
N THR A 149 29.51 -8.24 3.09
CA THR A 149 30.29 -7.99 4.31
C THR A 149 30.49 -9.31 5.03
N ASN A 150 31.76 -9.61 5.22
CA ASN A 150 32.30 -10.75 5.91
C ASN A 150 31.91 -10.69 7.40
N THR A 151 30.77 -11.29 7.78
CA THR A 151 30.42 -11.52 9.19
C THR A 151 29.62 -12.82 9.34
N ASN A 152 30.16 -13.77 10.10
CA ASN A 152 29.49 -15.00 10.51
C ASN A 152 28.35 -14.68 11.46
N ILE A 153 27.09 -14.76 11.00
CA ILE A 153 25.92 -14.82 11.89
C ILE A 153 24.91 -15.82 11.31
N THR A 154 24.60 -16.83 12.12
CA THR A 154 23.62 -17.91 11.91
C THR A 154 22.24 -17.36 11.55
N SER A 155 21.68 -17.84 10.43
CA SER A 155 20.42 -17.39 9.85
C SER A 155 19.26 -18.28 10.29
N SER A 156 18.26 -17.71 10.97
CA SER A 156 16.92 -18.27 11.08
C SER A 156 15.92 -17.29 10.46
N HIS A 157 15.15 -17.79 9.48
CA HIS A 157 14.18 -17.12 8.63
C HIS A 157 13.18 -16.20 9.36
N SER A 158 12.78 -15.08 8.74
CA SER A 158 11.38 -14.56 8.78
C SER A 158 11.17 -13.29 7.93
N ALA A 159 10.00 -13.22 7.27
CA ALA A 159 9.48 -12.11 6.46
C ALA A 159 9.10 -10.83 7.25
N VAL A 160 9.67 -10.64 8.43
CA VAL A 160 9.38 -9.52 9.35
C VAL A 160 10.17 -8.24 8.97
N GLY A 161 11.07 -8.33 7.98
CA GLY A 161 12.05 -7.27 7.70
C GLY A 161 11.56 -6.06 6.89
N LEU A 162 10.43 -6.13 6.17
CA LEU A 162 10.04 -5.04 5.25
C LEU A 162 9.33 -3.87 5.95
N TYR A 163 8.79 -4.07 7.15
CA TYR A 163 8.25 -2.97 7.98
C TYR A 163 9.38 -2.26 8.73
N ASN A 164 10.33 -3.02 9.29
CA ASN A 164 11.52 -2.50 9.96
C ASN A 164 12.41 -1.65 9.03
N GLN A 165 12.42 -1.94 7.72
CA GLN A 165 13.26 -1.21 6.76
C GLN A 165 12.81 0.25 6.52
N ARG A 166 11.54 0.59 6.79
CA ARG A 166 11.11 2.01 6.77
C ARG A 166 11.58 2.74 8.01
N ASP A 167 11.50 2.11 9.18
CA ASP A 167 11.90 2.72 10.44
C ASP A 167 13.43 2.93 10.49
N ASP A 168 14.21 1.95 10.02
CA ASP A 168 15.67 2.07 9.87
C ASP A 168 16.09 3.20 8.91
N TYR A 169 15.29 3.46 7.86
CA TYR A 169 15.54 4.53 6.91
C TYR A 169 15.35 5.92 7.54
N PHE A 170 14.25 6.10 8.28
CA PHE A 170 13.99 7.35 8.99
C PHE A 170 15.00 7.59 10.12
N ASP A 171 15.40 6.54 10.84
CA ASP A 171 16.45 6.63 11.88
C ASP A 171 17.81 7.01 11.29
N ARG A 172 18.15 6.49 10.10
CA ARG A 172 19.37 6.88 9.39
C ARG A 172 19.32 8.35 8.97
N LEU A 173 18.18 8.83 8.47
CA LEU A 173 18.01 10.24 8.10
C LEU A 173 18.11 11.16 9.32
N ASN A 174 17.49 10.78 10.44
CA ASN A 174 17.58 11.55 11.70
C ASN A 174 19.03 11.63 12.19
N LYS A 175 19.78 10.52 12.16
CA LYS A 175 21.22 10.51 12.52
C LYS A 175 22.09 11.34 11.57
N ILE A 176 21.73 11.44 10.29
CA ILE A 176 22.43 12.30 9.34
C ILE A 176 22.12 13.78 9.63
N ASP A 177 20.87 14.07 9.95
CA ASP A 177 20.42 15.42 10.26
C ASP A 177 21.01 15.95 11.58
N GLU A 178 21.16 15.10 12.60
CA GLU A 178 21.85 15.43 13.86
C GLU A 178 23.32 15.83 13.68
N ARG A 179 23.96 15.40 12.59
CA ARG A 179 25.34 15.76 12.25
C ARG A 179 25.44 17.11 11.53
N ARG A 180 24.33 17.71 11.11
CA ARG A 180 24.32 18.99 10.41
C ARG A 180 24.47 20.14 11.40
N PRO A 181 25.17 21.23 11.02
CA PRO A 181 25.38 22.37 11.92
C PRO A 181 24.07 23.07 12.28
N ARG A 182 23.91 23.38 13.58
CA ARG A 182 22.80 24.18 14.11
C ARG A 182 22.94 25.65 13.73
N GLY A 183 21.83 26.33 13.46
CA GLY A 183 21.80 27.75 13.06
C GLY A 183 22.03 28.01 11.57
N VAL A 184 22.26 26.96 10.77
CA VAL A 184 22.27 27.04 9.30
C VAL A 184 20.91 26.59 8.78
N HIS A 185 20.37 27.28 7.78
CA HIS A 185 19.09 26.90 7.19
C HIS A 185 19.21 25.56 6.43
N PRO A 186 18.18 24.67 6.42
CA PRO A 186 18.24 23.36 5.77
C PRO A 186 18.68 23.38 4.29
N ASN A 187 18.23 24.37 3.52
CA ASN A 187 18.64 24.55 2.11
C ASN A 187 20.14 24.90 1.92
N LYS A 188 20.88 25.15 3.00
CA LYS A 188 22.35 25.36 3.02
C LYS A 188 23.08 24.23 3.77
N GLY A 189 22.41 23.10 4.00
CA GLY A 189 22.98 21.92 4.67
C GLY A 189 22.90 21.95 6.19
N GLY A 190 22.06 22.81 6.78
CA GLY A 190 21.81 22.82 8.22
C GLY A 190 20.76 21.80 8.67
N GLN A 191 20.66 21.62 9.99
CA GLN A 191 19.76 20.65 10.62
C GLN A 191 18.28 20.97 10.34
N TYR A 192 17.48 19.95 10.06
CA TYR A 192 16.06 20.03 9.76
C TYR A 192 15.21 19.82 11.03
N SER A 193 14.76 20.90 11.64
CA SER A 193 13.96 20.91 12.89
C SER A 193 12.47 20.60 12.73
N GLY A 194 12.06 19.96 11.63
CA GLY A 194 10.66 19.58 11.37
C GLY A 194 9.78 20.71 10.82
N VAL A 195 8.57 20.37 10.42
CA VAL A 195 7.59 21.33 9.88
C VAL A 195 6.95 22.11 11.04
N GLY A 196 7.43 23.32 11.32
CA GLY A 196 6.73 24.23 12.24
C GLY A 196 7.59 25.10 13.16
N ASN A 197 8.90 24.81 13.33
CA ASN A 197 9.76 25.62 14.20
C ASN A 197 10.85 26.33 13.40
N ILE A 198 10.52 27.53 12.91
CA ILE A 198 11.51 28.54 12.54
C ILE A 198 11.74 29.39 13.79
N GLU A 199 12.82 29.15 14.53
CA GLU A 199 13.29 30.16 15.48
C GLU A 199 13.75 31.39 14.70
N PRO A 200 13.26 32.60 15.02
CA PRO A 200 13.67 33.79 14.29
C PRO A 200 15.13 34.10 14.59
N ILE A 201 15.89 34.34 13.51
CA ILE A 201 17.28 34.79 13.54
C ILE A 201 17.35 36.09 14.34
N GLY A 202 18.10 36.07 15.45
CA GLY A 202 18.41 37.26 16.24
C GLY A 202 19.23 38.25 15.43
N VAL A 203 18.57 39.27 14.89
CA VAL A 203 19.21 40.46 14.32
C VAL A 203 19.23 41.53 15.40
N HIS A 204 20.42 41.95 15.82
CA HIS A 204 20.61 43.16 16.62
C HIS A 204 19.93 44.36 15.94
N LYS A 205 18.99 45.04 16.63
CA LYS A 205 18.79 46.49 16.45
C LYS A 205 18.03 47.16 17.58
N SER A 206 18.42 48.41 17.77
CA SER A 206 18.09 49.41 18.78
C SER A 206 16.60 49.64 19.06
N SER A 207 16.32 49.88 20.35
CA SER A 207 15.27 50.73 20.96
C SER A 207 14.20 51.38 20.06
N SER A 208 12.95 50.93 20.19
CA SER A 208 11.74 51.74 20.50
C SER A 208 10.45 50.89 20.43
N GLU A 209 9.44 51.31 21.20
CA GLU A 209 8.22 50.60 21.59
C GLU A 209 7.22 50.26 20.44
N MET A 210 6.50 49.13 20.54
CA MET A 210 5.07 49.07 20.91
C MET A 210 4.41 47.70 20.64
N LYS A 211 3.43 47.39 21.48
CA LYS A 211 2.62 46.17 21.61
C LYS A 211 1.68 45.93 20.42
N VAL A 212 1.54 44.68 19.96
CA VAL A 212 0.25 44.00 19.69
C VAL A 212 0.51 42.49 19.83
N GLY A 213 -0.27 41.82 20.68
CA GLY A 213 -0.22 40.37 20.85
C GLY A 213 -1.00 39.61 19.79
N ASN A 214 -0.75 38.31 19.70
CA ASN A 214 -1.66 37.23 19.30
C ASN A 214 -0.92 35.94 19.71
N TYR A 215 -1.31 35.25 20.80
CA TYR A 215 -2.36 34.22 20.83
C TYR A 215 -2.30 33.30 19.59
N TRP A 216 -2.34 31.99 19.86
CA TRP A 216 -2.23 30.84 18.94
C TRP A 216 -0.86 30.17 18.87
N SER A 217 -0.62 29.21 19.77
CA SER A 217 -0.22 27.83 19.41
C SER A 217 -0.04 26.96 20.67
N SER A 218 -1.15 26.68 21.33
CA SER A 218 -1.30 25.41 22.05
C SER A 218 -1.74 24.34 21.05
N ILE A 219 -1.42 23.08 21.36
CA ILE A 219 -1.75 21.84 20.66
C ILE A 219 -0.62 21.34 19.73
N SER A 220 0.38 20.69 20.32
CA SER A 220 0.62 19.25 20.05
C SER A 220 1.81 18.74 20.86
N THR A 221 1.62 18.65 22.18
CA THR A 221 2.44 17.77 23.00
C THR A 221 1.83 16.37 22.95
N GLY A 222 2.54 15.43 22.33
CA GLY A 222 2.69 14.07 22.87
C GLY A 222 1.77 12.96 22.37
N PHE A 223 2.37 11.92 21.78
CA PHE A 223 2.27 10.51 22.22
C PHE A 223 3.59 9.83 21.81
N THR A 224 4.66 10.04 22.58
CA THR A 224 5.29 9.13 23.57
C THR A 224 5.94 7.86 23.03
N SER A 225 7.25 7.85 23.20
CA SER A 225 8.17 6.72 23.17
C SER A 225 8.16 5.95 24.51
N PHE A 226 8.77 4.75 24.45
CA PHE A 226 9.39 3.94 25.51
C PHE A 226 8.56 2.91 26.29
N ALA A 227 8.94 1.64 26.09
CA ALA A 227 9.27 0.75 27.20
C ALA A 227 10.37 -0.25 26.76
N GLN A 228 11.57 -0.14 27.36
CA GLN A 228 12.56 -1.22 27.41
C GLN A 228 13.11 -1.36 28.85
N ALA A 229 12.93 -2.58 29.38
CA ALA A 229 13.79 -3.42 30.25
C ALA A 229 14.52 -2.90 31.52
N ALA A 230 14.35 -3.64 32.63
CA ALA A 230 15.36 -4.17 33.59
C ALA A 230 14.60 -4.94 34.72
N SER A 231 14.79 -6.23 35.03
CA SER A 231 15.92 -7.01 35.58
C SER A 231 16.29 -6.73 37.05
N THR A 232 16.24 -7.81 37.87
CA THR A 232 16.70 -7.98 39.27
C THR A 232 15.94 -7.20 40.36
N LYS A 233 15.57 -7.75 41.52
CA LYS A 233 16.12 -8.86 42.31
C LYS A 233 15.02 -9.45 43.20
#